data_AF-A0A522PVY1-F1
#
_entry.id   AF-A0A522PVY1-F1
#
_cell.length_a   1.000
_cell.length_b   1.000
_cell.length_c   1.000
_cell.angle_alpha   90.00
_cell.angle_beta   90.00
_cell.angle_gamma   90.00
#
_symmetry.space_group_name_H-M   'P 1'
#
loop_
_entity.id
_entity.type
_entity.pdbx_description
1 polymer ?
#
loop_
_entity_poly.entity_id
_entity_poly.type
_entity_poly.pdbx_seq_one_letter_code
_entity_poly.pdbx_strand_id
1 'polypeptide(L)'
;MFPSETLKTPLSKDNRWRRWIALRLKKIGLEWVNFQVMRRTHASLMRELNVDPKIVADQLGHSVDVNINVYTRTALGPRKEALDGLESAFK
;
A
#
# COMPACT_ATOMS: atom_id res chain seq x y z
N MET A 1 19.51 6.39 -2.96
CA MET A 1 19.01 6.74 -4.32
C MET A 1 19.32 5.55 -5.23
N PHE A 2 18.36 5.07 -6.05
CA PHE A 2 18.63 3.94 -6.94
C PHE A 2 19.41 4.40 -8.19
N PRO A 3 20.54 3.76 -8.54
CA PRO A 3 21.31 4.13 -9.72
C PRO A 3 20.65 3.61 -11.00
N SER A 4 20.84 4.32 -12.12
CA SER A 4 20.52 3.79 -13.45
C SER A 4 21.51 2.69 -13.85
N GLU A 5 21.18 1.92 -14.90
CA GLU A 5 22.05 0.86 -15.46
C GLU A 5 23.44 1.40 -15.86
N THR A 6 23.51 2.67 -16.26
CA THR A 6 24.76 3.37 -16.59
C THR A 6 25.49 3.95 -15.37
N LEU A 7 24.92 3.87 -14.17
CA LEU A 7 25.42 4.41 -12.88
C LEU A 7 25.69 5.93 -12.83
N LYS A 8 25.60 6.63 -13.96
CA LYS A 8 25.86 8.07 -14.09
C LYS A 8 24.68 8.95 -13.69
N THR A 9 23.47 8.45 -13.87
CA THR A 9 22.24 9.20 -13.61
C THR A 9 21.35 8.46 -12.62
N PRO A 10 20.52 9.18 -11.85
CA PRO A 10 19.49 8.56 -11.03
C PRO A 10 18.51 7.74 -11.88
N LEU A 11 17.96 6.69 -11.29
CA LEU A 11 16.95 5.88 -11.94
C LEU A 11 15.69 6.71 -12.23
N SER A 12 15.36 6.89 -13.52
CA SER A 12 14.13 7.54 -13.94
C SER A 12 12.92 6.63 -13.71
N LYS A 13 11.93 7.14 -12.97
CA LYS A 13 10.65 6.46 -12.70
C LYS A 13 9.93 6.08 -13.99
N ASP A 14 9.80 7.02 -14.92
CA ASP A 14 9.03 6.83 -16.15
C ASP A 14 9.73 5.84 -17.10
N ASN A 15 11.07 5.88 -17.15
CA ASN A 15 11.84 4.94 -17.95
C ASN A 15 11.67 3.50 -17.46
N ARG A 16 11.75 3.28 -16.14
CA ARG A 16 11.50 1.96 -15.54
C ARG A 16 10.05 1.51 -15.72
N TRP A 17 9.09 2.42 -15.57
CA TRP A 17 7.67 2.12 -15.75
C TRP A 17 7.39 1.57 -17.15
N ARG A 18 7.75 2.32 -18.18
CA ARG A 18 7.46 1.97 -19.58
C ARG A 18 8.20 0.71 -20.03
N ARG A 19 9.46 0.55 -19.64
CA ARG A 19 10.30 -0.56 -20.11
C ARG A 19 10.00 -1.89 -19.44
N TRP A 20 9.67 -1.88 -18.14
CA TRP A 20 9.66 -3.11 -17.36
C TRP A 20 8.34 -3.42 -16.67
N ILE A 21 7.65 -2.39 -16.15
CA ILE A 21 6.49 -2.59 -15.28
C ILE A 21 5.21 -2.64 -16.11
N ALA A 22 4.96 -1.62 -16.93
CA ALA A 22 3.73 -1.50 -17.73
C ALA A 22 3.55 -2.69 -18.69
N LEU A 23 4.62 -3.14 -19.35
CA LEU A 23 4.57 -4.28 -20.27
C LEU A 23 4.21 -5.60 -19.58
N ARG A 24 4.64 -5.79 -18.33
CA ARG A 24 4.31 -7.01 -17.56
C ARG A 24 2.89 -6.95 -17.02
N LEU A 25 2.47 -5.79 -16.50
CA LEU A 25 1.10 -5.57 -16.02
C LEU A 25 0.08 -5.72 -17.15
N LYS A 26 0.43 -5.28 -18.37
CA LYS A 26 -0.36 -5.48 -19.58
C LYS A 26 -0.65 -6.95 -19.89
N LYS A 27 0.35 -7.82 -19.78
CA LYS A 27 0.19 -9.26 -20.04
C LYS A 27 -0.81 -9.94 -19.10
N ILE A 28 -1.00 -9.39 -17.90
CA ILE A 28 -1.91 -9.92 -16.88
C ILE A 28 -3.20 -9.10 -16.74
N GLY A 29 -3.48 -8.18 -17.66
CA GLY A 29 -4.71 -7.37 -17.66
C GLY A 29 -4.77 -6.25 -16.61
N LEU A 30 -3.65 -5.91 -15.98
CA LEU A 30 -3.55 -4.86 -14.95
C LEU A 30 -3.02 -3.53 -15.50
N GLU A 31 -3.39 -3.18 -16.73
CA GLU A 31 -2.93 -1.95 -17.42
C GLU A 31 -3.30 -0.65 -16.69
N TRP A 32 -4.36 -0.69 -15.88
CA TRP A 32 -4.87 0.45 -15.12
C TRP A 32 -4.07 0.74 -13.84
N VAL A 33 -3.24 -0.20 -13.38
CA VAL A 33 -2.46 -0.05 -12.15
C VAL A 33 -1.36 0.99 -12.37
N ASN A 34 -1.17 1.89 -11.42
CA ASN A 34 -0.08 2.86 -11.38
C ASN A 34 0.70 2.76 -10.05
N PHE A 35 1.81 3.50 -9.92
CA PHE A 35 2.59 3.50 -8.66
C PHE A 35 1.79 3.95 -7.44
N GLN A 36 0.77 4.78 -7.62
CA GLN A 36 -0.10 5.20 -6.53
C GLN A 36 -0.97 4.04 -6.05
N VAL A 37 -1.53 3.24 -6.96
CA VAL A 37 -2.26 2.01 -6.63
C VAL A 37 -1.35 1.04 -5.86
N MET A 38 -0.11 0.81 -6.33
CA MET A 38 0.85 -0.04 -5.61
C MET A 38 1.14 0.47 -4.20
N ARG A 39 1.28 1.79 -4.03
CA ARG A 39 1.48 2.41 -2.71
C ARG A 39 0.27 2.18 -1.78
N ARG A 40 -0.95 2.25 -2.32
CA ARG A 40 -2.17 1.94 -1.55
C ARG A 40 -2.23 0.46 -1.17
N THR A 41 -1.91 -0.45 -2.10
CA THR A 41 -1.85 -1.90 -1.82
C THR A 41 -0.84 -2.22 -0.72
N HIS A 42 0.33 -1.57 -0.73
CA HIS A 42 1.32 -1.74 0.33
C HIS A 42 0.79 -1.32 1.71
N ALA A 43 0.09 -0.18 1.79
CA ALA A 43 -0.54 0.27 3.04
C ALA A 43 -1.63 -0.72 3.53
N SER A 44 -2.47 -1.21 2.61
CA SER A 44 -3.50 -2.21 2.92
C SER A 44 -2.89 -3.52 3.44
N LEU A 45 -1.85 -4.05 2.81
CA LEU A 45 -1.14 -5.26 3.24
C LEU A 45 -0.50 -5.09 4.62
N MET A 46 0.16 -3.96 4.88
CA MET A 46 0.77 -3.68 6.19
C MET A 46 -0.27 -3.60 7.30
N ARG A 47 -1.48 -3.12 6.99
CA ARG A 47 -2.61 -3.11 7.93
C ARG A 47 -3.15 -4.52 8.20
N GLU A 48 -3.28 -5.37 7.18
CA GLU A 48 -3.69 -6.77 7.36
C GLU A 48 -2.70 -7.56 8.21
N LEU A 49 -1.41 -7.23 8.12
CA LEU A 49 -0.35 -7.79 8.96
C LEU A 49 -0.34 -7.22 10.40
N ASN A 50 -1.33 -6.41 10.76
CA ASN A 50 -1.51 -5.79 12.07
C ASN A 50 -0.29 -4.98 12.56
N VAL A 51 0.47 -4.40 11.62
CA VAL A 51 1.61 -3.52 11.92
C VAL A 51 1.10 -2.19 12.48
N ASP A 52 1.81 -1.64 13.46
CA ASP A 52 1.47 -0.36 14.08
C ASP A 52 1.27 0.73 13.00
N PRO A 53 0.09 1.37 12.96
CA PRO A 53 -0.24 2.43 11.99
C PRO A 53 0.77 3.58 11.96
N LYS A 54 1.46 3.84 13.08
CA LYS A 54 2.49 4.87 13.19
C LYS A 54 3.73 4.51 12.39
N ILE A 55 4.16 3.25 12.45
CA ILE A 55 5.30 2.74 11.67
C ILE A 55 4.98 2.78 10.17
N VAL A 56 3.75 2.41 9.79
CA VAL A 56 3.30 2.46 8.39
C VAL A 56 3.22 3.91 7.90
N ALA A 57 2.76 4.85 8.73
CA ALA A 57 2.71 6.26 8.40
C ALA A 57 4.11 6.87 8.20
N ASP A 58 5.06 6.52 9.07
CA ASP A 58 6.47 6.93 8.97
C ASP A 58 7.13 6.38 7.70
N GLN A 59 6.90 5.11 7.35
CA GLN A 59 7.40 4.51 6.11
C GLN A 59 6.80 5.16 4.85
N LEU A 60 5.53 5.55 4.92
CA LEU A 60 4.86 6.23 3.81
C LEU A 60 5.19 7.73 3.77
N GLY A 61 5.82 8.31 4.78
CA GLY A 61 6.14 9.74 4.81
C GLY A 61 4.90 10.65 4.81
N HIS A 62 3.82 10.22 5.46
CA HIS A 62 2.60 11.03 5.66
C HIS A 62 2.33 11.19 7.16
N SER A 63 1.61 12.25 7.55
CA SER A 63 1.05 12.33 8.92
C SER A 63 0.04 11.19 9.14
N VAL A 64 0.01 10.66 10.36
CA VAL A 64 -0.79 9.50 10.80
C VAL A 64 -2.28 9.62 10.43
N ASP A 65 -2.80 10.85 10.36
CA ASP A 65 -4.20 11.18 10.14
C ASP A 65 -4.75 10.75 8.77
N VAL A 66 -3.94 10.87 7.70
CA VAL A 66 -4.38 10.52 6.33
C VAL A 66 -4.36 9.00 6.12
N ASN A 67 -3.46 8.29 6.80
CA ASN A 67 -3.30 6.85 6.67
C ASN A 67 -4.47 6.09 7.33
N ILE A 68 -4.93 6.56 8.49
CA ILE A 68 -6.03 5.89 9.20
C ILE A 68 -7.36 6.13 8.48
N ASN A 69 -7.72 7.35 8.09
CA ASN A 69 -9.06 7.62 7.53
C ASN A 69 -9.27 7.14 6.08
N VAL A 70 -8.24 7.13 5.23
CA VAL A 70 -8.39 6.80 3.80
C VAL A 70 -8.34 5.29 3.53
N TYR A 71 -7.65 4.50 4.36
CA TYR A 71 -7.46 3.06 4.13
C TYR A 71 -8.32 2.15 5.02
N THR A 72 -9.12 2.71 5.93
CA THR A 72 -10.03 1.96 6.82
C THR A 72 -11.31 1.46 6.11
N ARG A 73 -11.48 1.67 4.79
CA ARG A 73 -12.67 1.17 4.05
C ARG A 73 -12.66 -0.35 3.80
N THR A 74 -11.59 -1.09 4.05
CA THR A 74 -11.44 -2.48 3.53
C THR A 74 -11.04 -3.52 4.57
N ALA A 75 -11.79 -3.64 5.67
CA ALA A 75 -11.74 -4.86 6.46
C ALA A 75 -13.09 -5.13 7.14
N LEU A 76 -14.06 -5.68 6.38
CA LEU A 76 -15.36 -6.08 6.94
C LEU A 76 -15.23 -7.25 7.93
N GLY A 77 -14.24 -8.14 7.75
CA GLY A 77 -13.97 -9.29 8.62
C GLY A 77 -13.52 -8.92 10.03
N PRO A 78 -12.42 -8.16 10.20
CA PRO A 78 -11.92 -7.74 11.52
C PRO A 78 -12.92 -6.87 12.30
N ARG A 79 -13.80 -6.16 11.60
CA ARG A 79 -14.85 -5.35 12.24
C ARG A 79 -15.91 -6.21 12.91
N LYS A 80 -16.22 -7.37 12.32
CA LYS A 80 -17.17 -8.33 12.89
C LYS A 80 -16.56 -9.02 14.12
N GLU A 81 -15.31 -9.46 14.03
CA GLU A 81 -14.58 -10.05 15.16
C GLU A 81 -14.41 -9.07 16.34
N ALA A 82 -14.14 -7.79 16.06
CA ALA A 82 -14.09 -6.76 17.10
C ALA A 82 -15.47 -6.50 17.73
N LEU A 83 -16.55 -6.58 16.95
CA LEU A 83 -17.92 -6.43 17.46
C LEU A 83 -18.32 -7.63 18.34
N ASP A 84 -18.06 -8.84 17.87
CA ASP A 84 -18.35 -10.09 18.59
C ASP A 84 -17.55 -10.14 19.91
N GLY A 85 -16.28 -9.69 19.89
CA GLY A 85 -15.46 -9.52 21.09
C GLY A 85 -16.05 -8.49 22.07
N LEU A 86 -16.51 -7.35 21.57
CA LEU A 86 -17.16 -6.33 22.40
C LEU A 86 -18.48 -6.86 23.02
N GLU A 87 -19.34 -7.49 22.22
CA GLU A 87 -20.61 -8.07 22.69
C GLU A 87 -20.39 -9.15 23.76
N SER A 88 -19.32 -9.95 23.65
CA SER A 88 -18.97 -10.97 24.65
C SER A 88 -18.48 -10.38 25.98
N ALA A 89 -17.89 -9.17 25.97
CA ALA A 89 -17.40 -8.51 27.17
C ALA A 89 -18.48 -7.73 27.94
N PHE A 90 -19.59 -7.41 27.28
CA PHE A 90 -20.77 -6.76 27.87
C PHE A 90 -21.82 -7.75 28.41
N LYS A 91 -21.53 -9.06 28.37
CA LYS A 91 -22.40 -10.14 28.85
C LYS A 91 -21.84 -10.77 30.11
#